data_AF-A0A9D7D2N4-F1
#
_entry.id   AF-A0A9D7D2N4-F1
#
_cell.length_a   1.000
_cell.length_b   1.000
_cell.length_c   1.000
_cell.angle_alpha   90.00
_cell.angle_beta   90.00
_cell.angle_gamma   90.00
#
_symmetry.space_group_name_H-M   'P 1'
#
loop_
_entity.id
_entity.type
_entity.pdbx_description
1 polymer ?
#
loop_
_entity_poly.entity_id
_entity_poly.type
_entity_poly.pdbx_seq_one_letter_code
_entity_poly.pdbx_strand_id
1 'polypeptide(L)'
;MRGQPIPQRIAPLAWRKPAFLWTPIALALAIGWPVALFYEDLGAQRLAVTALFAVFAIALVTLGASWIIGRPPKSRRIVVLHVVTAGVLAALAAPFVLTTLLSSIAEHEHQGAASQVSIAMSFATTPLVVILGLPVVLVSGIVFAWTALKRGATARKEDYRHDVQPFR
;
A
#
# COMPACT_ATOMS: atom_id res chain seq x y z
N MET A 1 4.47 -0.01 48.34
CA MET A 1 5.25 0.47 47.17
C MET A 1 4.50 0.08 45.91
N ARG A 2 3.93 1.03 45.17
CA ARG A 2 3.30 0.76 43.87
C ARG A 2 4.41 0.51 42.85
N GLY A 3 4.58 -0.74 42.41
CA GLY A 3 5.56 -1.08 41.38
C GLY A 3 5.33 -0.23 40.12
N GLN A 4 6.41 0.14 39.44
CA GLN A 4 6.31 0.86 38.18
C GLN A 4 5.44 0.06 37.19
N PRO A 5 4.53 0.71 36.45
CA PRO A 5 3.67 0.01 35.50
C PRO A 5 4.54 -0.69 34.45
N ILE A 6 4.38 -2.02 34.36
CA ILE A 6 5.08 -2.85 33.38
C ILE A 6 4.75 -2.31 31.97
N PRO A 7 5.75 -2.03 31.10
CA PRO A 7 5.50 -1.53 29.76
C PRO A 7 4.64 -2.53 28.98
N GLN A 8 3.40 -2.13 28.67
CA GLN A 8 2.48 -2.96 27.89
C GLN A 8 2.99 -3.10 26.46
N ARG A 9 3.42 -4.31 26.10
CA ARG A 9 3.83 -4.65 24.72
C ARG A 9 2.58 -4.67 23.83
N ILE A 10 2.42 -3.67 22.98
CA ILE A 10 1.30 -3.60 22.02
C ILE A 10 1.34 -4.83 21.11
N ALA A 11 0.31 -5.68 21.18
CA ALA A 11 0.21 -6.87 20.35
C ALA A 11 0.20 -6.49 18.85
N PRO A 12 0.94 -7.23 17.99
CA PRO A 12 0.94 -6.96 16.56
C PRO A 12 -0.46 -7.16 15.96
N LEU A 13 -0.73 -6.48 14.85
CA LEU A 13 -1.91 -6.78 14.06
C LEU A 13 -1.80 -8.19 13.48
N ALA A 14 -2.94 -8.87 13.42
CA ALA A 14 -3.04 -10.18 12.79
C ALA A 14 -3.98 -10.09 11.60
N TRP A 15 -3.69 -10.89 10.57
CA TRP A 15 -4.63 -11.11 9.47
C TRP A 15 -5.94 -11.69 10.01
N ARG A 16 -7.05 -11.23 9.46
CA ARG A 16 -8.35 -11.88 9.70
C ARG A 16 -8.30 -13.29 9.14
N LYS A 17 -8.86 -14.24 9.89
CA LYS A 17 -8.95 -15.65 9.47
C LYS A 17 -10.33 -15.90 8.85
N PRO A 18 -10.43 -16.62 7.72
CA PRO A 18 -9.31 -17.10 6.89
C PRO A 18 -8.70 -15.99 6.03
N ALA A 19 -7.37 -15.87 6.01
CA ALA A 19 -6.68 -14.79 5.29
C ALA A 19 -6.89 -14.85 3.77
N PHE A 20 -6.97 -16.07 3.21
CA PHE A 20 -7.22 -16.25 1.77
C PHE A 20 -8.58 -15.73 1.31
N LEU A 21 -9.54 -15.53 2.22
CA LEU A 21 -10.85 -14.95 1.92
C LEU A 21 -10.85 -13.44 2.17
N TRP A 22 -10.36 -13.01 3.33
CA TRP A 22 -10.42 -11.61 3.74
C TRP A 22 -9.47 -10.70 2.94
N THR A 23 -8.30 -11.19 2.54
CA THR A 23 -7.34 -10.40 1.75
C THR A 23 -7.86 -10.04 0.35
N PRO A 24 -8.38 -10.98 -0.47
CA PRO A 24 -8.95 -10.60 -1.77
C PRO A 24 -10.19 -9.71 -1.63
N ILE A 25 -11.03 -9.91 -0.61
CA ILE A 25 -12.16 -8.99 -0.33
C ILE A 25 -11.65 -7.58 0.00
N ALA A 26 -10.62 -7.48 0.84
CA ALA A 26 -10.02 -6.20 1.21
C ALA A 26 -9.44 -5.47 -0.01
N LEU A 27 -8.75 -6.20 -0.89
CA LEU A 27 -8.22 -5.67 -2.15
C LEU A 27 -9.34 -5.24 -3.09
N ALA A 28 -10.37 -6.07 -3.26
CA ALA A 28 -11.52 -5.74 -4.11
C ALA A 28 -12.24 -4.48 -3.64
N LEU A 29 -12.42 -4.29 -2.33
CA LEU A 29 -13.02 -3.08 -1.78
C LEU A 29 -12.10 -1.86 -1.93
N ALA A 30 -10.80 -2.03 -1.68
CA ALA A 30 -9.83 -0.94 -1.77
C ALA A 30 -9.61 -0.47 -3.22
N ILE A 31 -9.65 -1.39 -4.19
CA ILE A 31 -9.46 -1.12 -5.62
C ILE A 31 -10.80 -0.80 -6.30
N GLY A 32 -11.92 -1.33 -5.82
CA GLY A 32 -13.21 -1.19 -6.47
C GLY A 32 -13.74 0.24 -6.43
N TRP A 33 -13.60 0.93 -5.31
CA TRP A 33 -14.19 2.26 -5.15
C TRP A 33 -13.54 3.36 -6.03
N PRO A 34 -12.20 3.44 -6.22
CA PRO A 34 -11.63 4.43 -7.12
C PRO A 34 -11.85 4.05 -8.58
N VAL A 35 -11.88 2.76 -8.90
CA VAL A 35 -12.15 2.26 -10.25
C VAL A 35 -13.57 2.62 -10.68
N ALA A 36 -14.51 2.59 -9.74
CA ALA A 36 -15.88 3.05 -9.97
C ALA A 36 -15.97 4.54 -10.32
N LEU A 37 -14.96 5.37 -10.03
CA LEU A 37 -14.95 6.79 -10.45
C LEU A 37 -14.75 6.94 -11.97
N PHE A 38 -14.21 5.91 -12.63
CA PHE A 38 -13.90 5.91 -14.06
C PHE A 38 -14.82 4.98 -14.85
N TYR A 39 -16.04 4.70 -14.35
CA TYR A 39 -16.94 3.72 -14.97
C TYR A 39 -17.37 4.08 -16.40
N GLU A 40 -17.34 5.36 -16.77
CA GLU A 40 -17.71 5.85 -18.11
C GLU A 40 -16.57 5.72 -19.13
N ASP A 41 -15.32 5.60 -18.67
CA ASP A 41 -14.13 5.53 -19.54
C ASP A 41 -13.34 4.25 -19.26
N LEU A 42 -13.52 3.25 -20.12
CA LEU A 42 -12.83 1.97 -20.05
C LEU A 42 -11.29 2.10 -20.10
N GLY A 43 -10.75 3.12 -20.77
CA GLY A 43 -9.32 3.37 -20.85
C GLY A 43 -8.77 3.82 -19.50
N ALA A 44 -9.34 4.89 -18.94
CA ALA A 44 -8.99 5.40 -17.63
C ALA A 44 -9.22 4.35 -16.53
N GLN A 45 -10.30 3.58 -16.62
CA GLN A 45 -10.61 2.49 -15.69
C GLN A 45 -9.50 1.42 -15.66
N ARG A 46 -9.04 0.96 -16.83
CA ARG A 46 -7.96 -0.04 -16.93
C ARG A 46 -6.64 0.47 -16.35
N LEU A 47 -6.31 1.74 -16.61
CA LEU A 47 -5.14 2.38 -16.02
C LEU A 47 -5.24 2.48 -14.50
N ALA A 48 -6.40 2.89 -13.98
CA ALA A 48 -6.65 2.97 -12.54
C ALA A 48 -6.52 1.61 -11.85
N VAL A 49 -7.12 0.56 -12.43
CA VAL A 49 -7.00 -0.83 -11.93
C VAL A 49 -5.53 -1.23 -11.88
N THR A 50 -4.81 -1.08 -13.00
CA THR A 50 -3.40 -1.51 -13.11
C THR A 50 -2.50 -0.77 -12.12
N ALA A 51 -2.66 0.55 -12.02
CA ALA A 51 -1.91 1.38 -11.09
C ALA A 51 -2.16 0.99 -9.63
N LEU A 52 -3.43 0.80 -9.24
CA LEU A 52 -3.78 0.40 -7.87
C LEU A 52 -3.26 -1.01 -7.55
N PHE A 53 -3.33 -1.96 -8.49
CA PHE A 53 -2.74 -3.28 -8.31
C PHE A 53 -1.23 -3.21 -8.08
N ALA A 54 -0.51 -2.39 -8.86
CA ALA A 54 0.93 -2.19 -8.68
C ALA A 54 1.25 -1.61 -7.28
N VAL A 55 0.50 -0.58 -6.85
CA VAL A 55 0.66 0.03 -5.52
C VAL A 55 0.43 -1.01 -4.42
N PHE A 56 -0.66 -1.77 -4.48
CA PHE A 56 -0.95 -2.79 -3.47
C PHE A 56 0.04 -3.94 -3.50
N ALA A 57 0.55 -4.35 -4.66
CA ALA A 57 1.60 -5.36 -4.76
C ALA A 57 2.87 -4.90 -4.04
N ILE A 58 3.36 -3.69 -4.30
CA ILE A 58 4.53 -3.10 -3.62
C ILE A 58 4.26 -2.99 -2.12
N ALA A 59 3.08 -2.54 -1.71
CA ALA A 59 2.71 -2.41 -0.30
C ALA A 59 2.69 -3.77 0.42
N LEU A 60 2.17 -4.82 -0.23
CA LEU A 60 2.15 -6.17 0.34
C LEU A 60 3.54 -6.79 0.44
N VAL A 61 4.40 -6.57 -0.56
CA VAL A 61 5.79 -7.03 -0.53
C VAL A 61 6.55 -6.35 0.61
N THR A 62 6.45 -5.03 0.72
CA THR A 62 7.12 -4.28 1.80
C THR A 62 6.59 -4.65 3.19
N LEU A 63 5.27 -4.89 3.32
CA LEU A 63 4.67 -5.38 4.55
C LEU A 63 5.15 -6.80 4.88
N GLY A 64 5.21 -7.69 3.90
CA GLY A 64 5.72 -9.06 4.04
C GLY A 64 7.19 -9.09 4.47
N ALA A 65 8.04 -8.25 3.87
CA ALA A 65 9.43 -8.07 4.27
C ALA A 65 9.53 -7.61 5.73
N SER A 66 8.68 -6.67 6.15
CA SER A 66 8.62 -6.19 7.54
C SER A 66 8.29 -7.31 8.53
N TRP A 67 7.41 -8.25 8.17
CA TRP A 67 7.14 -9.45 8.95
C TRP A 67 8.34 -10.37 9.05
N ILE A 68 9.02 -10.65 7.94
CA ILE A 68 10.19 -11.55 7.88
C ILE A 68 11.35 -11.00 8.73
N ILE A 69 11.53 -9.68 8.76
CA ILE A 69 12.57 -9.00 9.56
C ILE A 69 12.17 -8.89 11.06
N GLY A 70 11.03 -9.46 11.47
CA GLY A 70 10.58 -9.45 12.86
C GLY A 70 10.01 -8.11 13.33
N ARG A 71 9.57 -7.26 12.41
CA ARG A 71 8.95 -5.95 12.69
C ARG A 71 7.47 -5.89 12.27
N PRO A 72 6.61 -6.83 12.71
CA PRO A 72 5.21 -6.84 12.27
C PRO A 72 4.48 -5.55 12.64
N PRO A 73 3.52 -5.10 11.81
CA PRO A 73 2.79 -3.85 12.02
C PRO A 73 1.97 -3.93 13.31
N LYS A 74 2.24 -3.04 14.26
CA LYS A 74 1.52 -2.95 15.54
C LYS A 74 0.23 -2.14 15.45
N SER A 75 0.06 -1.34 14.40
CA SER A 75 -1.10 -0.47 14.22
C SER A 75 -1.49 -0.35 12.75
N ARG A 76 -2.77 -0.03 12.50
CA ARG A 76 -3.29 0.12 11.13
C ARG A 76 -2.59 1.26 10.39
N ARG A 77 -2.18 2.29 11.13
CA ARG A 77 -1.39 3.41 10.61
C ARG A 77 -0.10 2.96 9.94
N ILE A 78 0.59 1.95 10.49
CA ILE A 78 1.82 1.43 9.88
C ILE A 78 1.52 0.78 8.54
N VAL A 79 0.42 0.01 8.43
CA VAL A 79 0.01 -0.61 7.16
C VAL A 79 -0.38 0.46 6.14
N VAL A 80 -1.19 1.43 6.55
CA VAL A 80 -1.55 2.58 5.69
C VAL A 80 -0.31 3.32 5.21
N LEU A 81 0.71 3.48 6.06
CA LEU A 81 1.97 4.10 5.66
C LEU A 81 2.69 3.31 4.57
N HIS A 82 2.72 1.97 4.61
CA HIS A 82 3.31 1.17 3.53
C HIS A 82 2.58 1.39 2.21
N VAL A 83 1.24 1.45 2.25
CA VAL A 83 0.39 1.70 1.06
C VAL A 83 0.63 3.12 0.52
N VAL A 84 0.66 4.13 1.38
CA VAL A 84 0.92 5.53 0.98
C VAL A 84 2.33 5.68 0.42
N THR A 85 3.35 5.12 1.07
CA THR A 85 4.73 5.16 0.57
C THR A 85 4.83 4.45 -0.78
N ALA A 86 4.19 3.29 -0.96
CA ALA A 86 4.13 2.62 -2.26
C ALA A 86 3.44 3.48 -3.32
N GLY A 87 2.35 4.17 -2.97
CA GLY A 87 1.65 5.09 -3.86
C GLY A 87 2.50 6.28 -4.29
N VAL A 88 3.24 6.89 -3.35
CA VAL A 88 4.18 7.98 -3.66
C VAL A 88 5.29 7.49 -4.59
N LEU A 89 5.88 6.34 -4.30
CA LEU A 89 6.92 5.75 -5.15
C LEU A 89 6.38 5.43 -6.56
N ALA A 90 5.18 4.87 -6.65
CA ALA A 90 4.53 4.60 -7.93
C ALA A 90 4.25 5.89 -8.71
N ALA A 91 3.77 6.95 -8.05
CA ALA A 91 3.52 8.25 -8.68
C ALA A 91 4.82 8.90 -9.19
N LEU A 92 5.91 8.79 -8.43
CA LEU A 92 7.24 9.28 -8.84
C LEU A 92 7.84 8.46 -9.98
N ALA A 93 7.56 7.15 -10.03
CA ALA A 93 8.01 6.27 -11.11
C ALA A 93 7.16 6.40 -12.38
N ALA A 94 5.91 6.86 -12.28
CA ALA A 94 4.96 6.91 -13.40
C ALA A 94 5.47 7.67 -14.64
N PRO A 95 6.10 8.86 -14.53
CA PRO A 95 6.70 9.56 -15.66
C PRO A 95 7.69 8.71 -16.45
N PHE A 96 8.54 7.96 -15.74
CA PHE A 96 9.57 7.12 -16.35
C PHE A 96 8.93 5.92 -17.04
N VAL A 97 8.03 5.22 -16.36
CA VAL A 97 7.33 4.06 -16.91
C VAL A 97 6.54 4.44 -18.16
N LEU A 98 5.82 5.57 -18.12
CA LEU A 98 5.06 6.05 -19.27
C LEU A 98 5.97 6.39 -20.46
N THR A 99 7.09 7.07 -20.19
CA THR A 99 8.07 7.41 -21.23
C THR A 99 8.64 6.14 -21.88
N THR A 100 9.01 5.13 -21.08
CA THR A 100 9.57 3.86 -21.58
C THR A 100 8.54 3.04 -22.37
N LEU A 101 7.27 3.04 -21.93
CA LEU A 101 6.20 2.34 -22.65
C LEU A 101 5.86 3.04 -23.97
N LEU A 102 5.81 4.37 -23.99
CA LEU A 102 5.55 5.12 -25.22
C LEU A 102 6.71 5.01 -26.20
N SER A 103 7.96 5.02 -25.73
CA SER A 103 9.12 4.84 -26.61
C SER A 103 9.15 3.43 -27.21
N SER A 104 8.85 2.40 -26.42
CA SER A 104 8.82 1.03 -26.94
C SER A 104 7.70 0.81 -27.95
N ILE A 105 6.51 1.38 -27.73
CA ILE A 105 5.38 1.27 -28.67
C ILE A 105 5.65 2.08 -29.96
N ALA A 106 6.22 3.29 -29.84
CA ALA A 106 6.52 4.12 -31.01
C ALA A 106 7.59 3.50 -31.93
N GLU A 107 8.56 2.78 -31.37
CA GLU A 107 9.51 1.96 -32.15
C GLU A 107 8.80 0.84 -32.92
N HIS A 108 7.69 0.31 -32.40
CA HIS A 108 6.92 -0.75 -33.06
C HIS A 108 5.93 -0.23 -34.12
N GLU A 109 5.31 0.94 -33.92
CA GLU A 109 4.25 1.42 -34.82
C GLU A 109 4.70 2.43 -35.90
N HIS A 110 5.95 2.92 -35.90
CA HIS A 110 6.40 3.97 -36.85
C HIS A 110 5.48 5.22 -36.88
N GLN A 111 4.66 5.42 -35.84
CA GLN A 111 3.80 6.59 -35.70
C GLN A 111 4.51 7.60 -34.80
N GLY A 112 4.69 8.82 -35.30
CA GLY A 112 5.41 9.93 -34.63
C GLY A 112 4.81 10.46 -33.31
N ALA A 113 3.98 9.66 -32.64
CA ALA A 113 3.32 9.98 -31.38
C ALA A 113 4.29 10.13 -30.18
N ALA A 114 5.49 9.51 -30.24
CA ALA A 114 6.52 9.68 -29.21
C ALA A 114 7.04 11.12 -29.08
N SER A 115 6.83 11.98 -30.09
CA SER A 115 7.28 13.37 -30.07
C SER A 115 6.43 14.30 -29.20
N GLN A 116 5.26 13.86 -28.71
CA GLN A 116 4.29 14.73 -28.03
C GLN A 116 4.35 14.68 -26.49
N VAL A 117 5.00 13.67 -25.89
CA VAL A 117 5.12 13.57 -24.42
C VAL A 117 6.56 13.82 -24.01
N SER A 118 6.86 15.09 -23.71
CA SER A 118 8.15 15.51 -23.16
C SER A 118 8.28 15.07 -21.70
N ILE A 119 9.48 14.66 -21.29
CA ILE A 119 9.84 14.43 -19.88
C ILE A 119 9.42 15.63 -19.00
N ALA A 120 9.56 16.85 -19.52
CA ALA A 120 9.16 18.08 -18.83
C ALA A 120 7.63 18.17 -18.60
N MET A 121 6.80 17.73 -19.57
CA MET A 121 5.35 17.65 -19.40
C MET A 121 4.99 16.61 -18.34
N SER A 122 5.61 15.44 -18.36
CA SER A 122 5.37 14.40 -17.36
C SER A 122 5.70 14.90 -15.95
N PHE A 123 6.83 15.59 -15.75
CA PHE A 123 7.16 16.23 -14.47
C PHE A 123 6.18 17.33 -14.05
N ALA A 124 5.65 18.10 -15.00
CA ALA A 124 4.67 19.14 -14.71
C ALA A 124 3.33 18.56 -14.21
N THR A 125 2.98 17.34 -14.61
CA THR A 125 1.77 16.65 -14.14
C THR A 125 1.96 15.92 -12.80
N THR A 126 3.19 15.66 -12.37
CA THR A 126 3.49 14.92 -11.13
C THR A 126 2.81 15.52 -9.89
N PRO A 127 2.85 16.85 -9.63
CA PRO A 127 2.18 17.42 -8.46
C PRO A 127 0.67 17.17 -8.47
N LEU A 128 0.03 17.26 -9.64
CA LEU A 128 -1.40 16.99 -9.79
C LEU A 128 -1.72 15.52 -9.50
N VAL A 129 -0.92 14.59 -10.03
CA VAL A 129 -1.05 13.16 -9.77
C VAL A 129 -0.90 12.85 -8.28
N VAL A 130 0.03 13.51 -7.58
CA VAL A 130 0.20 13.33 -6.13
C VAL A 130 -0.99 13.90 -5.38
N ILE A 131 -1.45 15.11 -5.71
CA ILE A 131 -2.57 15.78 -5.02
C ILE A 131 -3.87 14.97 -5.15
N LEU A 132 -4.14 14.42 -6.34
CA LEU A 132 -5.35 13.63 -6.60
C LEU A 132 -5.19 12.16 -6.16
N GLY A 133 -4.03 11.56 -6.39
CA GLY A 133 -3.78 10.14 -6.13
C GLY A 133 -3.54 9.83 -4.66
N LEU A 134 -2.94 10.73 -3.89
CA LEU A 134 -2.62 10.48 -2.48
C LEU A 134 -3.88 10.29 -1.60
N PRO A 135 -4.94 11.10 -1.73
CA PRO A 135 -6.21 10.83 -1.05
C PRO A 135 -6.81 9.46 -1.42
N VAL A 136 -6.75 9.09 -2.70
CA VAL A 136 -7.26 7.80 -3.19
C VAL A 136 -6.48 6.65 -2.55
N VAL A 137 -5.15 6.70 -2.57
CA VAL A 137 -4.28 5.69 -1.96
C VAL A 137 -4.46 5.62 -0.45
N LEU A 138 -4.64 6.77 0.22
CA LEU A 138 -4.87 6.85 1.65
C LEU A 138 -6.18 6.15 2.05
N VAL A 139 -7.29 6.51 1.41
CA VAL A 139 -8.60 5.90 1.69
C VAL A 139 -8.57 4.41 1.38
N SER A 140 -7.97 4.02 0.25
CA SER A 140 -7.82 2.61 -0.14
C SER A 140 -6.99 1.83 0.88
N GLY A 141 -5.88 2.41 1.37
CA GLY A 141 -5.06 1.81 2.41
C GLY A 141 -5.80 1.67 3.75
N ILE A 142 -6.64 2.64 4.10
CA ILE A 142 -7.51 2.57 5.29
C ILE A 142 -8.52 1.44 5.14
N VAL A 143 -9.27 1.40 4.03
CA VAL A 143 -10.25 0.35 3.73
C VAL A 143 -9.58 -1.02 3.80
N PHE A 144 -8.42 -1.19 3.15
CA PHE A 144 -7.65 -2.42 3.20
C PHE A 144 -7.24 -2.81 4.62
N ALA A 145 -6.64 -1.89 5.39
CA ALA A 145 -6.17 -2.19 6.74
C ALA A 145 -7.32 -2.52 7.72
N TRP A 146 -8.50 -1.95 7.52
CA TRP A 146 -9.69 -2.23 8.34
C TRP A 146 -10.34 -3.57 8.04
N THR A 147 -10.39 -3.92 6.76
CA THR A 147 -11.01 -5.15 6.26
C THR A 147 -10.09 -6.35 6.46
N ALA A 148 -8.81 -6.25 6.09
CA ALA A 148 -7.86 -7.36 6.15
C ALA A 148 -7.33 -7.66 7.57
N LEU A 149 -7.24 -6.66 8.45
CA LEU A 149 -6.52 -6.79 9.73
C LEU A 149 -7.41 -6.63 10.96
N LYS A 150 -7.11 -7.43 11.98
CA LYS A 150 -7.68 -7.35 13.33
C LYS A 150 -6.58 -7.10 14.36
N ARG A 151 -6.94 -6.51 15.51
CA ARG A 151 -6.03 -6.41 16.65
C ARG A 151 -5.65 -7.82 17.09
N GLY A 152 -4.34 -8.08 17.25
CA GLY A 152 -3.86 -9.34 17.81
C GLY A 152 -4.35 -9.52 19.24
N ALA A 153 -4.45 -10.78 19.69
CA ALA A 153 -4.75 -11.06 21.09
C ALA A 153 -3.64 -10.47 21.97
N THR A 154 -4.01 -9.81 23.06
CA THR A 154 -3.07 -9.40 24.11
C THR A 154 -2.31 -10.63 24.59
N ALA A 155 -0.98 -10.55 24.61
CA ALA A 155 -0.11 -11.62 25.11
C ALA A 155 -0.59 -12.05 26.50
N ARG A 156 -0.76 -13.36 26.70
CA ARG A 156 -1.23 -13.91 27.97
C ARG A 156 -0.15 -13.69 29.01
N LYS A 157 -0.54 -13.50 30.28
CA LYS A 157 0.38 -13.25 31.40
C LYS A 157 1.51 -14.29 31.53
N GLU A 158 1.30 -15.49 30.99
CA GLU A 158 2.22 -16.63 30.93
C GLU A 158 3.41 -16.42 29.98
N ASP A 159 3.26 -15.68 28.88
CA ASP A 159 4.38 -15.39 27.94
C ASP A 159 5.46 -14.50 28.58
N TYR A 160 5.09 -13.72 29.59
CA TYR A 160 6.00 -12.82 30.29
C TYR A 160 6.92 -13.52 31.29
N ARG A 161 6.69 -14.81 31.59
CA ARG A 161 7.48 -15.56 32.58
C ARG A 161 8.90 -15.84 32.11
N HIS A 162 9.15 -15.79 30.81
CA HIS A 162 10.46 -16.06 30.19
C HIS A 162 11.22 -14.81 29.74
N ASP A 163 10.55 -13.64 29.71
CA ASP A 163 11.10 -12.36 29.22
C ASP A 163 11.57 -11.42 30.34
N VAL A 164 11.42 -11.79 31.61
CA VAL A 164 12.07 -11.07 32.72
C VAL A 164 13.54 -11.43 32.76
N GLN A 165 14.37 -10.58 32.16
CA GLN A 165 15.80 -10.57 32.45
C GLN A 165 15.95 -10.40 33.98
N PRO A 166 16.71 -11.27 34.67
CA PRO A 166 17.04 -11.03 36.06
C PRO A 166 17.89 -9.76 36.09
N PHE A 167 17.33 -8.68 36.65
CA PHE A 167 18.09 -7.48 36.97
C PHE A 167 19.29 -7.91 37.82
N ARG A 168 20.50 -7.79 37.27
CA ARG A 168 21.76 -7.85 38.01
C ARG A 168 22.21 -6.44 38.33
#